data_AF-A0A1V4UYG5-F1
#
_entry.id   AF-A0A1V4UYG5-F1
#
_cell.length_a   1.000
_cell.length_b   1.000
_cell.length_c   1.000
_cell.angle_alpha   90.00
_cell.angle_beta   90.00
_cell.angle_gamma   90.00
#
_symmetry.space_group_name_H-M   'P 1'
#
loop_
_entity.id
_entity.type
_entity.pdbx_description
1 polymer ?
#
loop_
_entity_poly.entity_id
_entity_poly.type
_entity_poly.pdbx_seq_one_letter_code
_entity_poly.pdbx_strand_id
1 'polypeptide(L)'
;MATLKLIADFHREDQAAVIELFMQTEDPQAHVEAIRSLVSDGAIIQSADADNIRAVYRGVGQDKLISLLDDGWSFTGQPQGGLEGLFVEGGE
;
A
#
# COMPACT_ATOMS: atom_id res chain seq x y z
N MET A 1 12.34 -13.93 1.43
CA MET A 1 10.98 -13.68 1.96
C MET A 1 10.39 -12.58 1.09
N ALA A 2 9.21 -12.80 0.52
CA ALA A 2 8.57 -11.79 -0.30
C ALA A 2 7.83 -10.82 0.62
N THR A 3 8.19 -9.54 0.57
CA THR A 3 7.46 -8.47 1.25
C THR A 3 6.90 -7.55 0.19
N LEU A 4 5.59 -7.43 0.17
CA LEU A 4 4.87 -6.58 -0.76
C LEU A 4 4.53 -5.27 -0.03
N LYS A 5 5.00 -4.14 -0.56
CA LYS A 5 4.75 -2.81 0.00
C LYS A 5 3.97 -1.97 -1.00
N LEU A 6 2.71 -1.68 -0.69
CA LEU A 6 1.80 -1.00 -1.60
C LEU A 6 1.17 0.26 -1.00
N ILE A 7 1.10 1.32 -1.80
CA ILE A 7 0.29 2.52 -1.53
C ILE A 7 -1.06 2.27 -2.17
N ALA A 8 -2.07 2.02 -1.33
CA ALA A 8 -3.43 1.69 -1.74
C ALA A 8 -4.18 2.93 -2.22
N ASP A 9 -3.99 4.06 -1.54
CA ASP A 9 -4.61 5.33 -1.89
C ASP A 9 -3.75 6.52 -1.46
N PHE A 10 -3.86 7.61 -2.21
CA PHE A 10 -3.27 8.89 -1.85
C PHE A 10 -4.23 10.01 -2.24
N HIS A 11 -4.66 10.80 -1.27
CA HIS A 11 -5.46 11.99 -1.50
C HIS A 11 -5.06 13.13 -0.56
N ARG A 12 -5.46 14.35 -0.90
CA ARG A 12 -5.36 15.49 0.01
C ARG A 12 -6.71 15.77 0.65
N GLU A 13 -6.67 16.00 1.95
CA GLU A 13 -7.77 16.52 2.74
C GLU A 13 -7.34 17.92 3.22
N ASP A 14 -7.96 18.96 2.64
CA ASP A 14 -7.58 20.37 2.81
C ASP A 14 -6.08 20.65 2.54
N GLN A 15 -5.30 20.87 3.60
CA GLN A 15 -3.86 21.18 3.57
C GLN A 15 -2.98 19.98 3.95
N ALA A 16 -3.59 18.83 4.27
CA ALA A 16 -2.90 17.60 4.64
C ALA A 16 -3.04 16.53 3.56
N ALA A 17 -2.08 15.63 3.47
CA ALA A 17 -2.23 14.40 2.71
C ALA A 17 -2.65 13.24 3.62
N VAL A 18 -3.47 12.37 3.07
CA VAL A 18 -3.83 11.08 3.61
C VAL A 18 -3.26 10.02 2.66
N ILE A 19 -2.50 9.08 3.22
CA ILE A 19 -1.84 8.02 2.46
C ILE A 19 -2.23 6.68 3.07
N GLU A 20 -2.95 5.87 2.32
CA GLU A 20 -3.32 4.52 2.74
C GLU A 20 -2.30 3.52 2.23
N LEU A 21 -1.82 2.70 3.15
CA LEU A 21 -0.78 1.70 2.93
C LEU A 21 -1.31 0.30 3.15
N PHE A 22 -0.86 -0.60 2.28
CA PHE A 22 -1.07 -2.02 2.38
C PHE A 22 0.29 -2.71 2.29
N MET A 23 0.62 -3.52 3.29
CA MET A 23 1.79 -4.38 3.27
C MET A 23 1.36 -5.83 3.42
N GLN A 24 2.06 -6.73 2.73
CA GLN A 24 1.95 -8.16 2.96
C GLN A 24 3.34 -8.74 3.22
N THR A 25 3.47 -9.52 4.28
CA THR A 25 4.71 -10.21 4.67
C THR A 25 4.35 -11.53 5.34
N GLU A 26 4.87 -12.62 4.78
CA GLU A 26 4.61 -13.99 5.26
C GLU A 26 5.48 -14.35 6.47
N ASP A 27 6.53 -13.57 6.74
CA ASP A 27 7.38 -13.77 7.90
C ASP A 27 6.80 -13.05 9.14
N PRO A 28 6.46 -13.79 10.21
CA PRO A 28 5.81 -13.22 11.39
C PRO A 28 6.71 -12.28 12.18
N GLN A 29 8.03 -12.46 12.13
CA GLN A 29 8.96 -11.55 12.80
C GLN A 29 9.02 -10.22 12.03
N ALA A 30 9.19 -10.28 10.71
CA ALA A 30 9.12 -9.12 9.83
C ALA A 30 7.77 -8.41 9.90
N HIS A 31 6.68 -9.16 10.09
CA HIS A 31 5.33 -8.61 10.29
C HIS A 31 5.27 -7.69 11.52
N VAL A 32 5.74 -8.18 12.67
CA VAL A 32 5.77 -7.39 13.90
C VAL A 32 6.72 -6.21 13.78
N GLU A 33 7.89 -6.39 13.16
CA GLU A 33 8.85 -5.30 12.92
C GLU A 33 8.27 -4.22 12.00
N ALA A 34 7.53 -4.62 10.96
CA ALA A 34 6.84 -3.69 10.06
C ALA A 34 5.78 -2.87 10.78
N ILE A 35 4.93 -3.50 11.61
CA ILE A 35 3.95 -2.78 12.44
C ILE A 35 4.66 -1.77 13.34
N ARG A 36 5.73 -2.19 14.03
CA ARG A 36 6.48 -1.31 14.95
C ARG A 36 7.11 -0.14 14.19
N SER A 37 7.67 -0.39 13.01
CA SER A 37 8.26 0.65 12.16
C SER A 37 7.20 1.66 11.72
N LEU A 38 6.07 1.18 11.20
CA LEU A 38 4.95 2.02 10.77
C LEU A 38 4.41 2.89 11.91
N VAL A 39 4.17 2.30 13.07
CA VAL A 39 3.69 3.06 14.25
C VAL A 39 4.74 4.06 14.74
N SER A 40 6.01 3.68 14.79
CA SER A 40 7.09 4.57 15.21
C SER A 40 7.27 5.76 14.26
N ASP A 41 6.94 5.56 12.99
CA ASP A 41 7.03 6.56 11.94
C ASP A 41 5.75 7.43 11.84
N GLY A 42 4.73 7.12 12.65
CA GLY A 42 3.52 7.92 12.80
C GLY A 42 2.32 7.42 11.97
N ALA A 43 2.40 6.22 11.40
CA ALA A 43 1.27 5.59 10.74
C ALA A 43 0.24 5.09 11.77
N ILE A 44 -1.03 5.19 11.42
CA ILE A 44 -2.14 4.65 12.19
C ILE A 44 -2.49 3.29 11.60
N ILE A 45 -2.30 2.21 12.35
CA ILE A 45 -2.68 0.86 11.91
C ILE A 45 -4.22 0.77 11.90
N GLN A 46 -4.80 0.54 10.72
CA GLN A 46 -6.24 0.34 10.56
C GLN A 46 -6.63 -1.13 10.80
N SER A 47 -5.82 -2.06 10.30
CA SER A 47 -6.04 -3.50 10.47
C SER A 47 -4.72 -4.25 10.29
N ALA A 48 -4.54 -5.36 11.00
CA ALA A 48 -3.42 -6.27 10.83
C ALA A 48 -3.92 -7.72 10.96
N ASP A 49 -3.76 -8.49 9.89
CA ASP A 49 -4.02 -9.93 9.80
C ASP A 49 -2.70 -10.70 9.95
N ALA A 50 -2.72 -12.03 9.81
CA ALA A 50 -1.51 -12.86 9.96
C ALA A 50 -0.37 -12.43 9.03
N ASP A 51 -0.69 -12.07 7.78
CA ASP A 51 0.30 -11.70 6.77
C ASP A 51 0.14 -10.26 6.27
N ASN A 52 -1.04 -9.66 6.46
CA ASN A 52 -1.40 -8.37 5.86
C ASN A 52 -1.45 -7.26 6.91
N ILE A 53 -0.95 -6.08 6.56
CA ILE A 53 -0.98 -4.88 7.41
C ILE A 53 -1.60 -3.75 6.59
N ARG A 54 -2.63 -3.11 7.15
CA ARG A 54 -3.23 -1.89 6.62
C ARG A 54 -2.95 -0.75 7.56
N ALA A 55 -2.32 0.29 7.05
CA ALA A 55 -1.98 1.49 7.81
C ALA A 55 -2.37 2.74 7.03
N VAL A 56 -2.54 3.85 7.74
CA VAL A 56 -2.82 5.15 7.12
C VAL A 56 -1.96 6.23 7.76
N TYR A 57 -1.33 7.05 6.94
CA TYR A 57 -0.78 8.33 7.37
C TYR A 57 -1.85 9.40 7.18
N ARG A 58 -2.13 10.18 8.21
CA ARG A 58 -3.04 11.34 8.14
C ARG A 58 -2.29 12.58 8.59
N GLY A 59 -2.59 13.73 7.99
CA GLY A 59 -1.94 14.97 8.38
C GLY A 59 -0.51 15.13 7.84
N VAL A 60 -0.09 14.29 6.88
CA VAL A 60 1.30 14.28 6.41
C VAL A 60 1.50 15.18 5.18
N GLY A 61 2.73 15.66 4.99
CA GLY A 61 3.12 16.40 3.79
C GLY A 61 3.35 15.50 2.58
N GLN A 62 3.47 16.11 1.40
CA GLN A 62 3.81 15.39 0.16
C GLN A 62 5.19 14.70 0.24
N ASP A 63 6.11 15.24 1.04
CA ASP A 63 7.42 14.64 1.30
C ASP A 63 7.30 13.21 1.83
N LYS A 64 6.23 12.91 2.57
CA LYS A 64 6.01 11.56 3.11
C LYS A 64 5.78 10.54 2.00
N LEU A 65 5.03 10.91 0.97
CA LEU A 65 4.83 10.06 -0.19
C LEU A 65 6.16 9.77 -0.90
N ILE A 66 7.01 10.79 -1.04
CA ILE A 66 8.33 10.65 -1.68
C ILE A 66 9.22 9.70 -0.87
N SER A 67 9.24 9.84 0.46
CA SER A 67 9.98 8.91 1.34
C SER A 67 9.49 7.47 1.24
N LEU A 68 8.17 7.25 1.08
CA LEU A 68 7.62 5.91 0.89
C LEU A 68 8.08 5.31 -0.46
N LEU A 69 8.05 6.09 -1.54
CA LEU A 69 8.54 5.63 -2.84
C LEU A 69 10.04 5.28 -2.79
N ASP A 70 10.85 6.06 -2.07
CA ASP A 70 12.28 5.79 -1.86
C ASP A 70 12.54 4.53 -1.03
N ASP A 71 11.69 4.26 -0.02
CA ASP A 71 11.69 3.04 0.80
C ASP A 71 11.19 1.78 0.02
N GLY A 72 10.84 1.96 -1.26
CA GLY A 72 10.44 0.89 -2.17
C GLY A 72 8.95 0.58 -2.16
N TRP A 73 8.11 1.46 -1.61
CA TRP A 73 6.66 1.32 -1.75
C TRP A 73 6.23 1.62 -3.18
N SER A 74 5.25 0.87 -3.69
CA SER A 74 4.70 1.05 -5.03
C SER A 74 3.21 1.30 -4.95
N PHE A 75 2.63 2.10 -5.84
CA PHE A 75 1.16 2.18 -5.87
C PHE A 75 0.55 0.82 -6.21
N THR A 76 -0.60 0.49 -5.62
CA THR A 76 -1.42 -0.59 -6.13
C THR A 76 -1.84 -0.17 -7.54
N GLY A 77 -1.10 -0.61 -8.56
CA GLY A 77 -1.56 -0.44 -9.92
C GLY A 77 -2.90 -1.15 -10.00
N GLN A 78 -3.98 -0.42 -10.25
CA GLN A 78 -5.05 -1.00 -11.03
C GLN A 78 -4.34 -1.66 -12.22
N PRO A 79 -4.47 -2.98 -12.45
CA PRO A 79 -4.20 -3.46 -13.80
C PRO A 79 -5.03 -2.55 -14.69
N GLN A 80 -4.42 -2.00 -15.74
CA GLN A 80 -5.15 -1.32 -16.78
C GLN A 80 -6.18 -2.31 -17.34
N GLY A 81 -7.36 -2.34 -16.73
CA GLY A 81 -8.56 -2.98 -17.23
C GLY A 81 -9.14 -2.10 -18.32
N GLY A 82 -8.32 -1.73 -19.30
CA GLY A 82 -8.76 -1.38 -20.63
C GLY A 82 -8.92 -2.67 -21.42
N LEU A 83 -9.84 -3.51 -20.96
CA LEU A 83 -10.51 -4.57 -21.70
C LEU A 83 -9.61 -5.38 -22.64
N GLU A 84 -9.26 -6.56 -22.15
CA GLU A 84 -9.14 -7.77 -22.95
C GLU A 84 -10.35 -7.89 -23.91
N GLY A 85 -10.27 -7.23 -25.06
CA GLY A 85 -11.10 -7.47 -26.24
C GLY A 85 -10.42 -8.44 -27.22
N LEU A 86 -9.56 -9.32 -26.71
CA LEU A 86 -8.66 -10.17 -27.50
C LEU A 86 -8.96 -11.67 -27.33
N PHE A 87 -10.17 -12.00 -26.88
CA PHE A 87 -10.71 -13.36 -26.95
C PHE A 87 -12.18 -13.33 -27.39
N VAL A 88 -12.41 -13.37 -28.70
CA VAL A 88 -13.54 -14.09 -29.27
C VAL A 88 -12.93 -15.08 -30.27
N GLU A 89 -12.51 -16.21 -29.74
CA GLU A 89 -12.27 -17.42 -30.51
C GLU A 89 -13.55 -18.26 -30.44
N GLY A 90 -14.22 -18.47 -31.58
CA GLY A 90 -15.00 -19.68 -31.87
C GLY A 90 -16.53 -19.69 -31.66
N GLY A 91 -17.25 -20.00 -32.76
CA GLY A 91 -18.63 -20.54 -32.80
C GLY A 91 -19.60 -19.56 -33.46
N GLU A 92 -20.16 -19.80 -34.65
CA GLU A 92 -20.51 -21.03 -35.39
C GLU A 92 -20.41 -20.83 -36.91
#